data_AF-A0A673L8F6-F1
#
_entry.id   AF-A0A673L8F6-F1
#
_cell.length_a   1.000
_cell.length_b   1.000
_cell.length_c   1.000
_cell.angle_alpha   90.00
_cell.angle_beta   90.00
_cell.angle_gamma   90.00
#
_symmetry.space_group_name_H-M   'P 1'
#
loop_
_entity.id
_entity.type
_entity.pdbx_description
1 polymer ?
#
loop_
_entity_poly.entity_id
_entity_poly.type
_entity_poly.pdbx_seq_one_letter_code
_entity_poly.pdbx_strand_id
1 'polypeptide(L)'
;KKMAILPASKDGDPNSRYMAYITQGKVDIQILPLDGNPHKSFAMICHSTSVSTLACSYDGRYAFTAGGQDSSAFHSFESSLSLEASAALEGKDMLPFYNILEGGRDGQLFLHLPNFILIIKQEVRHEDMQNEVKFIRYAETRIYVMDIDLEEYIKLYVNHRPASGISRQELCNAFQVLGKPDEGEKTLARIGTTCMFISGEHMTEDDLAECFTTLLGISAEGGSCTGMQKALPPEISMETFATDILGVSAATQELPQEHGHHL
;
A
#
# COMPACT_ATOMS: atom_id res chain seq x y z
N LYS A 1 8.58 -8.35 17.36
CA LYS A 1 9.22 -8.09 16.05
C LYS A 1 10.70 -7.81 16.30
N LYS A 2 11.61 -8.56 15.66
CA LYS A 2 13.07 -8.32 15.72
C LYS A 2 13.60 -8.15 14.30
N MET A 3 14.57 -7.26 14.14
CA MET A 3 15.25 -7.01 12.87
C MET A 3 16.76 -6.94 13.11
N ALA A 4 17.55 -7.34 12.11
CA ALA A 4 19.00 -7.30 12.14
C ALA A 4 19.56 -6.98 10.75
N ILE A 5 20.56 -6.10 10.70
CA ILE A 5 21.38 -5.91 9.50
C ILE A 5 22.40 -7.03 9.46
N LEU A 6 22.48 -7.74 8.34
CA LEU A 6 23.42 -8.84 8.18
C LEU A 6 24.84 -8.26 8.02
N PRO A 7 25.85 -8.90 8.63
CA PRO A 7 27.25 -8.60 8.34
C PRO A 7 27.54 -8.71 6.85
N ALA A 8 28.52 -7.93 6.36
CA ALA A 8 28.94 -8.02 4.98
C ALA A 8 29.54 -9.41 4.70
N SER A 9 28.96 -10.11 3.72
CA SER A 9 29.52 -11.38 3.26
C SER A 9 30.83 -11.13 2.50
N LYS A 10 31.80 -12.04 2.66
CA LYS A 10 33.07 -11.99 1.92
C LYS A 10 32.92 -12.40 0.46
N ASP A 11 31.83 -13.11 0.12
CA ASP A 11 31.62 -13.73 -1.20
C ASP A 11 30.54 -13.02 -2.01
N GLY A 12 29.88 -11.99 -1.45
CA GLY A 12 28.82 -11.21 -2.11
C GLY A 12 29.31 -9.83 -2.60
N ASP A 13 28.41 -9.09 -3.24
CA ASP A 13 28.67 -7.69 -3.61
C ASP A 13 28.94 -6.85 -2.34
N PRO A 14 30.12 -6.22 -2.18
CA PRO A 14 30.46 -5.44 -1.00
C PRO A 14 29.57 -4.20 -0.81
N ASN A 15 28.87 -3.76 -1.85
CA ASN A 15 27.93 -2.65 -1.78
C ASN A 15 26.52 -3.08 -1.38
N SER A 16 26.19 -4.37 -1.52
CA SER A 16 24.88 -4.91 -1.19
C SER A 16 24.79 -5.19 0.33
N ARG A 17 23.76 -4.66 0.96
CA ARG A 17 23.48 -4.85 2.39
C ARG A 17 22.14 -5.54 2.55
N TYR A 18 22.07 -6.48 3.47
CA TYR A 18 20.86 -7.27 3.70
C TYR A 18 20.32 -6.98 5.10
N MET A 19 19.01 -6.97 5.22
CA MET A 19 18.30 -6.91 6.48
C MET A 19 17.44 -8.17 6.59
N ALA A 20 17.51 -8.84 7.74
CA ALA A 20 16.58 -9.89 8.10
C ALA A 20 15.65 -9.40 9.21
N TYR A 21 14.38 -9.75 9.11
CA TYR A 21 13.40 -9.49 10.15
C TYR A 21 12.45 -10.66 10.30
N ILE A 22 11.89 -10.81 11.49
CA ILE A 22 10.94 -11.89 11.80
C ILE A 22 9.52 -11.34 11.91
N THR A 23 8.59 -12.06 11.30
CA THR A 23 7.15 -11.86 11.37
C THR A 23 6.50 -13.07 12.07
N GLN A 24 5.17 -13.19 12.03
CA GLN A 24 4.44 -14.26 12.70
C GLN A 24 4.65 -15.60 11.95
N GLY A 25 5.71 -16.31 12.31
CA GLY A 25 6.07 -17.64 11.77
C GLY A 25 7.03 -17.62 10.57
N LYS A 26 7.38 -16.44 10.04
CA LYS A 26 8.30 -16.28 8.90
C LYS A 26 9.53 -15.46 9.27
N VAL A 27 10.62 -15.73 8.57
CA VAL A 27 11.76 -14.84 8.45
C VAL A 27 11.77 -14.24 7.06
N ASP A 28 11.97 -12.94 6.99
CA ASP A 28 12.03 -12.18 5.75
C ASP A 28 13.44 -11.62 5.59
N ILE A 29 14.00 -11.71 4.38
CA ILE A 29 15.29 -11.14 4.01
C ILE A 29 15.06 -10.12 2.91
N GLN A 30 15.69 -8.95 3.06
CA GLN A 30 15.53 -7.79 2.21
C GLN A 30 16.90 -7.22 1.81
N ILE A 31 17.11 -6.99 0.52
CA ILE A 31 18.24 -6.22 -0.02
C ILE A 31 17.96 -4.73 0.20
N LEU A 32 18.94 -4.00 0.72
CA LEU A 32 18.90 -2.55 0.92
C LEU A 32 19.48 -1.80 -0.29
N PRO A 33 19.04 -0.56 -0.56
CA PRO A 33 18.02 0.21 0.18
C PRO A 33 16.59 -0.33 -0.01
N LEU A 34 15.68 0.06 0.89
CA LEU A 34 14.25 -0.22 0.77
C LEU A 34 13.68 0.67 -0.34
N ASP A 35 13.42 0.10 -1.50
CA ASP A 35 12.93 0.81 -2.69
C ASP A 35 11.58 0.31 -3.20
N GLY A 36 10.94 -0.63 -2.48
CA GLY A 36 9.65 -1.22 -2.84
C GLY A 36 9.73 -2.35 -3.86
N ASN A 37 10.92 -2.71 -4.33
CA ASN A 37 11.06 -3.73 -5.35
C ASN A 37 10.76 -5.13 -4.77
N PRO A 38 9.74 -5.85 -5.28
CA PRO A 38 9.35 -7.15 -4.75
C PRO A 38 10.45 -8.21 -4.92
N HIS A 39 11.29 -8.08 -5.95
CA HIS A 39 12.38 -9.02 -6.23
C HIS A 39 13.61 -8.82 -5.33
N LYS A 40 13.63 -7.77 -4.51
CA LYS A 40 14.67 -7.53 -3.50
C LYS A 40 14.33 -8.12 -2.13
N SER A 41 13.20 -8.79 -2.02
CA SER A 41 12.72 -9.37 -0.76
C SER A 41 12.30 -10.83 -0.97
N PHE A 42 12.46 -11.66 0.03
CA PHE A 42 11.73 -12.93 0.08
C PHE A 42 11.47 -13.35 1.52
N ALA A 43 10.41 -14.14 1.70
CA ALA A 43 9.96 -14.66 2.98
C ALA A 43 10.10 -16.18 3.03
N MET A 44 10.59 -16.72 4.14
CA MET A 44 10.66 -18.16 4.40
C MET A 44 9.88 -18.51 5.67
N ILE A 45 8.99 -19.51 5.57
CA ILE A 45 8.28 -20.07 6.72
C ILE A 45 9.29 -20.88 7.54
N CYS A 46 9.46 -20.53 8.81
CA CYS A 46 10.47 -21.14 9.68
C CYS A 46 9.85 -21.98 10.80
N HIS A 47 8.70 -21.55 11.33
CA HIS A 47 8.04 -22.15 12.49
C HIS A 47 6.53 -22.21 12.28
N SER A 48 5.87 -23.25 12.79
CA SER A 48 4.42 -23.46 12.61
C SER A 48 3.56 -22.50 13.42
N THR A 49 4.12 -21.87 14.45
CA THR A 49 3.39 -20.97 15.36
C THR A 49 3.94 -19.54 15.32
N SER A 50 5.12 -19.32 15.90
CA SER A 50 5.73 -18.00 15.97
C SER A 50 7.25 -18.07 16.08
N VAL A 51 7.91 -17.04 15.57
CA VAL A 51 9.36 -16.88 15.71
C VAL A 51 9.62 -15.97 16.90
N SER A 52 10.38 -16.47 17.87
CA SER A 52 10.71 -15.72 19.10
C SER A 52 11.97 -14.86 18.94
N THR A 53 12.94 -15.33 18.17
CA THR A 53 14.23 -14.66 18.02
C THR A 53 14.89 -14.95 16.68
N LEU A 54 15.79 -14.04 16.31
CA LEU A 54 16.63 -14.09 15.12
C LEU A 54 18.08 -13.79 15.54
N ALA A 55 19.02 -14.56 15.01
CA ALA A 55 20.46 -14.26 15.08
C ALA A 55 21.12 -14.59 13.74
N CYS A 56 22.14 -13.84 13.35
CA CYS A 56 22.87 -14.06 12.11
C CYS A 56 24.30 -14.54 12.40
N SER A 57 24.87 -15.32 11.49
CA SER A 57 26.29 -15.69 11.56
C SER A 57 27.20 -14.47 11.39
N TYR A 58 28.43 -14.59 11.85
CA TYR A 58 29.44 -13.52 11.77
C TYR A 58 29.73 -13.07 10.33
N ASP A 59 29.62 -13.99 9.37
CA ASP A 59 29.84 -13.74 7.94
C ASP A 59 28.55 -13.39 7.18
N GLY A 60 27.40 -13.30 7.86
CA GLY A 60 26.12 -12.95 7.26
C GLY A 60 25.52 -14.02 6.32
N ARG A 61 26.12 -15.20 6.24
CA ARG A 61 25.70 -16.28 5.33
C ARG A 61 24.52 -17.09 5.87
N TYR A 62 24.37 -17.11 7.19
CA TYR A 62 23.36 -17.90 7.88
C TYR A 62 22.51 -17.03 8.80
N ALA A 63 21.22 -17.33 8.82
CA ALA A 63 20.30 -16.83 9.83
C ALA A 63 19.70 -17.99 10.62
N PHE A 64 19.59 -17.79 11.92
CA PHE A 64 19.08 -18.74 12.89
C PHE A 64 17.84 -18.16 13.53
N THR A 65 16.78 -18.95 13.52
CA THR A 65 15.50 -18.62 14.13
C THR A 65 15.20 -19.65 15.22
N ALA A 66 14.61 -19.19 16.32
CA ALA A 66 14.08 -20.08 17.34
C ALA A 66 12.58 -19.83 17.50
N GLY A 67 11.82 -20.91 17.46
CA GLY A 67 10.39 -20.90 17.63
C GLY A 67 10.02 -20.75 19.10
N GLY A 68 8.89 -20.09 19.35
CA GLY A 68 8.45 -19.75 20.70
C GLY A 68 7.93 -20.96 21.47
N GLN A 69 6.76 -21.46 21.09
CA GLN A 69 6.06 -22.53 21.79
C GLN A 69 6.46 -23.93 21.32
N ASP A 70 6.87 -24.06 20.06
CA ASP A 70 7.35 -25.32 19.48
C ASP A 70 8.79 -25.67 19.91
N SER A 71 9.47 -24.76 20.62
CA SER A 71 10.86 -24.91 21.12
C SER A 71 11.84 -25.41 20.05
N SER A 72 11.54 -25.15 18.78
CA SER A 72 12.30 -25.63 17.65
C SER A 72 13.32 -24.58 17.22
N ALA A 73 14.48 -25.00 16.73
CA ALA A 73 15.45 -24.11 16.13
C ALA A 73 15.49 -24.39 14.62
N PHE A 74 15.29 -23.36 13.82
CA PHE A 74 15.37 -23.43 12.36
C PHE A 74 16.57 -22.65 11.85
N HIS A 75 17.31 -23.28 10.95
CA HIS A 75 18.47 -22.72 10.29
C HIS A 75 18.12 -22.44 8.83
N SER A 76 18.08 -21.17 8.47
CA SER A 76 17.87 -20.73 7.08
C SER A 76 19.22 -20.62 6.35
N PHE A 77 19.28 -21.25 5.19
CA PHE A 77 20.43 -21.37 4.29
C PHE A 77 20.76 -20.06 3.53
N GLU A 78 21.95 -20.04 2.92
CA GLU A 78 22.56 -19.00 2.08
C GLU A 78 21.65 -18.66 0.87
N SER A 79 20.70 -17.73 1.08
CA SER A 79 19.73 -17.31 0.07
C SER A 79 20.11 -16.04 -0.69
N SER A 80 21.29 -15.47 -0.40
CA SER A 80 21.71 -14.19 -1.00
C SER A 80 21.84 -14.31 -2.51
N LEU A 81 22.43 -15.40 -3.03
CA LEU A 81 22.62 -15.58 -4.47
C LEU A 81 21.30 -15.67 -5.25
N SER A 82 20.31 -16.40 -4.74
CA SER A 82 19.01 -16.52 -5.43
C SER A 82 18.25 -15.21 -5.39
N LEU A 83 18.32 -14.49 -4.28
CA LEU A 83 17.67 -13.19 -4.13
C LEU A 83 18.35 -12.13 -5.01
N GLU A 84 19.68 -12.10 -5.04
CA GLU A 84 20.47 -11.25 -5.93
C GLU A 84 20.19 -11.56 -7.40
N ALA A 85 20.10 -12.84 -7.77
CA ALA A 85 19.76 -13.24 -9.13
C ALA A 85 18.34 -12.77 -9.51
N SER A 86 17.36 -12.91 -8.62
CA SER A 86 15.99 -12.41 -8.86
C SER A 86 15.99 -10.88 -9.03
N ALA A 87 16.66 -10.16 -8.13
CA ALA A 87 16.79 -8.71 -8.23
C ALA A 87 17.52 -8.25 -9.50
N ALA A 88 18.52 -9.01 -9.97
CA ALA A 88 19.32 -8.67 -11.15
C ALA A 88 18.65 -9.01 -12.49
N LEU A 89 17.82 -10.06 -12.54
CA LEU A 89 17.14 -10.52 -13.75
C LEU A 89 15.77 -9.87 -13.94
N GLU A 90 14.96 -9.84 -12.88
CA GLU A 90 13.57 -9.41 -12.94
C GLU A 90 13.35 -8.08 -12.21
N GLY A 91 14.19 -7.76 -11.23
CA GLY A 91 14.12 -6.54 -10.43
C GLY A 91 14.64 -5.26 -11.08
N LYS A 92 14.90 -5.24 -12.40
CA LYS A 92 15.45 -4.05 -13.07
C LYS A 92 14.38 -3.10 -13.58
N ASP A 93 14.70 -1.80 -13.51
CA ASP A 93 13.88 -0.70 -13.98
C ASP A 93 12.48 -0.65 -13.34
N MET A 94 11.47 -0.23 -14.10
CA MET A 94 10.11 -0.01 -13.61
C MET A 94 9.19 -1.22 -13.72
N LEU A 95 9.60 -2.27 -14.44
CA LEU A 95 8.77 -3.44 -14.69
C LEU A 95 8.24 -4.11 -13.40
N PRO A 96 9.06 -4.30 -12.33
CA PRO A 96 8.57 -4.84 -11.06
C PRO A 96 7.41 -4.05 -10.46
N PHE A 97 7.50 -2.72 -10.54
CA PHE A 97 6.53 -1.82 -9.94
C PHE A 97 5.23 -1.80 -10.74
N TYR A 98 5.31 -1.81 -12.07
CA TYR A 98 4.14 -1.93 -12.93
C TYR A 98 3.37 -3.23 -12.69
N ASN A 99 4.07 -4.34 -12.43
CA ASN A 99 3.42 -5.63 -12.16
C ASN A 99 2.64 -5.67 -10.83
N ILE A 100 2.97 -4.78 -9.88
CA ILE A 100 2.23 -4.64 -8.61
C ILE A 100 0.96 -3.81 -8.79
N LEU A 101 0.90 -2.94 -9.82
CA LEU A 101 -0.29 -2.15 -10.11
C LEU A 101 -1.43 -3.05 -10.58
N GLU A 102 -2.65 -2.73 -10.14
CA GLU A 102 -3.84 -3.43 -10.59
C GLU A 102 -4.05 -3.23 -12.09
N GLY A 103 -4.11 -4.35 -12.83
CA GLY A 103 -4.16 -4.33 -14.30
C GLY A 103 -2.81 -4.07 -14.99
N GLY A 104 -1.73 -3.90 -14.23
CA GLY A 104 -0.39 -3.70 -14.78
C GLY A 104 -0.20 -2.36 -15.50
N ARG A 105 0.81 -2.30 -16.38
CA ARG A 105 1.12 -1.12 -17.19
C ARG A 105 -0.03 -0.68 -18.11
N ASP A 106 -0.83 -1.64 -18.58
CA ASP A 106 -1.95 -1.39 -19.49
C ASP A 106 -3.31 -1.28 -18.75
N GLY A 107 -3.27 -1.28 -17.41
CA GLY A 107 -4.45 -1.17 -16.56
C GLY A 107 -5.03 0.23 -16.51
N GLN A 108 -6.33 0.33 -16.18
CA GLN A 108 -7.00 1.62 -15.98
C GLN A 108 -6.31 2.43 -14.88
N LEU A 109 -5.85 1.79 -13.80
CA LEU A 109 -5.15 2.45 -12.72
C LEU A 109 -3.94 3.23 -13.24
N PHE A 110 -3.10 2.62 -14.10
CA PHE A 110 -1.92 3.26 -14.66
C PHE A 110 -2.27 4.52 -15.46
N LEU A 111 -3.36 4.50 -16.23
CA LEU A 111 -3.85 5.67 -16.98
C LEU A 111 -4.28 6.82 -16.07
N HIS A 112 -4.79 6.51 -14.87
CA HIS A 112 -5.25 7.52 -13.90
C HIS A 112 -4.17 7.99 -12.93
N LEU A 113 -3.04 7.28 -12.81
CA LEU A 113 -1.92 7.67 -11.93
C LEU A 113 -1.44 9.12 -12.11
N PRO A 114 -1.31 9.67 -13.33
CA PRO A 114 -0.93 11.07 -13.50
C PRO A 114 -1.90 12.06 -12.84
N ASN A 115 -3.21 11.76 -12.83
CA ASN A 115 -4.20 12.60 -12.16
C ASN A 115 -4.08 12.47 -10.63
N PHE A 116 -3.79 11.27 -10.13
CA PHE A 116 -3.51 11.08 -8.69
C PHE A 116 -2.28 11.88 -8.23
N ILE A 117 -1.25 12.02 -9.07
CA ILE A 117 -0.09 12.88 -8.75
C ILE A 117 -0.56 14.30 -8.47
N LEU A 118 -1.46 14.83 -9.30
CA LEU A 118 -1.97 16.20 -9.13
C LEU A 118 -2.73 16.34 -7.81
N ILE A 119 -3.61 15.39 -7.50
CA ILE A 119 -4.39 15.37 -6.26
C ILE A 119 -3.48 15.28 -5.03
N ILE A 120 -2.49 14.38 -5.01
CA ILE A 120 -1.55 14.24 -3.89
C ILE A 120 -0.64 15.46 -3.74
N LYS A 121 -0.26 16.12 -4.85
CA LYS A 121 0.48 17.39 -4.79
C LYS A 121 -0.34 18.52 -4.17
N GLN A 122 -1.66 18.47 -4.29
CA GLN A 122 -2.59 19.50 -3.82
C GLN A 122 -3.09 19.21 -2.39
N GLU A 123 -3.22 17.94 -2.02
CA GLU A 123 -3.65 17.48 -0.69
C GLU A 123 -2.48 17.37 0.31
N VAL A 124 -2.63 18.04 1.45
CA VAL A 124 -1.60 18.23 2.51
C VAL A 124 -1.33 16.96 3.34
N ARG A 125 -1.84 15.78 2.98
CA ARG A 125 -2.10 14.72 3.97
C ARG A 125 -1.18 13.51 4.06
N HIS A 126 0.01 13.57 3.48
CA HIS A 126 1.06 12.62 3.87
C HIS A 126 2.38 13.34 4.08
N GLU A 127 2.60 13.89 5.29
CA GLU A 127 3.91 14.40 5.72
C GLU A 127 5.01 13.36 5.43
N ASP A 128 4.72 12.07 5.59
CA ASP A 128 5.63 10.97 5.30
C ASP A 128 6.02 10.90 3.83
N MET A 129 5.05 10.97 2.92
CA MET A 129 5.26 10.94 1.47
C MET A 129 5.99 12.20 0.99
N GLN A 130 5.61 13.37 1.51
CA GLN A 130 6.27 14.65 1.21
C GLN A 130 7.72 14.69 1.73
N ASN A 131 7.96 14.13 2.91
CA ASN A 131 9.31 13.97 3.45
C ASN A 131 10.12 13.02 2.57
N GLU A 132 9.56 11.88 2.16
CA GLU A 132 10.26 10.96 1.26
C GLU A 132 10.62 11.62 -0.07
N VAL A 133 9.70 12.36 -0.70
CA VAL A 133 9.98 13.16 -1.91
C VAL A 133 11.10 14.17 -1.66
N LYS A 134 11.01 14.92 -0.56
CA LYS A 134 12.02 15.91 -0.18
C LYS A 134 13.41 15.31 -0.05
N PHE A 135 13.50 14.08 0.47
CA PHE A 135 14.76 13.41 0.77
C PHE A 135 15.18 12.36 -0.28
N ILE A 136 14.39 12.10 -1.32
CA ILE A 136 14.57 10.98 -2.26
C ILE A 136 15.97 10.89 -2.87
N ARG A 137 16.59 12.04 -3.13
CA ARG A 137 17.96 12.15 -3.69
C ARG A 137 18.95 12.81 -2.74
N TYR A 138 18.52 13.17 -1.54
CA TYR A 138 19.31 14.01 -0.64
C TYR A 138 20.61 13.34 -0.17
N ALA A 139 20.60 12.01 -0.02
CA ALA A 139 21.80 11.26 0.37
C ALA A 139 22.94 11.40 -0.66
N GLU A 140 22.61 11.48 -1.95
CA GLU A 140 23.55 11.51 -3.06
C GLU A 140 23.85 12.93 -3.52
N THR A 141 22.80 13.76 -3.67
CA THR A 141 22.90 15.10 -4.27
C THR A 141 23.05 16.20 -3.23
N ARG A 142 22.69 15.94 -1.96
CA ARG A 142 22.55 16.96 -0.89
C ARG A 142 21.55 18.07 -1.21
N ILE A 143 20.66 17.84 -2.17
CA ILE A 143 19.66 18.81 -2.62
C ILE A 143 18.26 18.29 -2.31
N TYR A 144 17.39 19.18 -1.85
CA TYR A 144 15.98 18.90 -1.68
C TYR A 144 15.26 18.95 -3.02
N VAL A 145 14.41 17.96 -3.26
CA VAL A 145 13.59 17.86 -4.46
C VAL A 145 12.14 18.11 -4.08
N MET A 146 11.41 18.85 -4.92
CA MET A 146 9.97 19.11 -4.71
C MET A 146 9.10 18.54 -5.83
N ASP A 147 9.72 18.15 -6.95
CA ASP A 147 9.04 17.57 -8.08
C ASP A 147 9.67 16.23 -8.41
N ILE A 148 8.80 15.24 -8.56
CA ILE A 148 9.12 13.89 -8.98
C ILE A 148 8.47 13.59 -10.31
N ASP A 149 9.06 12.68 -11.07
CA ASP A 149 8.44 12.16 -12.29
C ASP A 149 7.40 11.05 -11.99
N LEU A 150 6.75 10.55 -13.04
CA LEU A 150 5.74 9.49 -12.92
C LEU A 150 6.33 8.18 -12.38
N GLU A 151 7.59 7.86 -12.71
CA GLU A 151 8.22 6.62 -12.29
C GLU A 151 8.55 6.66 -10.80
N GLU A 152 9.13 7.76 -10.34
CA GLU A 152 9.39 8.07 -8.93
C GLU A 152 8.07 8.06 -8.14
N TYR A 153 7.00 8.62 -8.70
CA TYR A 153 5.68 8.58 -8.08
C TYR A 153 5.13 7.17 -7.97
N ILE A 154 5.28 6.32 -8.99
CA ILE A 154 4.79 4.95 -8.93
C ILE A 154 5.48 4.16 -7.83
N LYS A 155 6.79 4.32 -7.66
CA LYS A 155 7.53 3.68 -6.55
C LYS A 155 7.01 4.15 -5.20
N LEU A 156 6.82 5.45 -5.06
CA LEU A 156 6.30 6.08 -3.85
C LEU A 156 4.87 5.61 -3.53
N TYR A 157 4.00 5.56 -4.55
CA TYR A 157 2.64 5.07 -4.44
C TYR A 157 2.61 3.61 -4.00
N VAL A 158 3.43 2.74 -4.60
CA VAL A 158 3.48 1.31 -4.22
C VAL A 158 3.94 1.15 -2.76
N ASN A 159 4.91 1.95 -2.29
CA ASN A 159 5.42 1.87 -0.92
C ASN A 159 4.43 2.34 0.15
N HIS A 160 3.67 3.38 -0.16
CA HIS A 160 2.67 3.95 0.75
C HIS A 160 1.28 3.38 0.52
N ARG A 161 1.10 2.51 -0.49
CA ARG A 161 -0.17 1.85 -0.76
C ARG A 161 -0.60 1.10 0.51
N PRO A 162 -1.76 1.43 1.09
CA PRO A 162 -2.24 0.73 2.27
C PRO A 162 -2.31 -0.77 2.00
N ALA A 163 -1.73 -1.57 2.89
CA ALA A 163 -1.74 -3.04 2.76
C ALA A 163 -3.16 -3.63 2.91
N SER A 164 -4.10 -2.84 3.43
CA SER A 164 -5.51 -3.18 3.58
C SER A 164 -6.31 -2.11 2.83
N GLY A 165 -7.11 -2.54 1.85
CA GLY A 165 -8.14 -1.67 1.29
C GLY A 165 -9.19 -1.34 2.34
N ILE A 166 -10.04 -0.36 2.05
CA ILE A 166 -11.18 0.00 2.91
C ILE A 166 -12.12 -1.22 2.98
N SER A 167 -12.38 -1.70 4.19
CA SER A 167 -13.30 -2.83 4.40
C SER A 167 -14.76 -2.38 4.36
N ARG A 168 -15.65 -3.30 3.99
CA ARG A 168 -17.10 -3.05 4.06
C ARG A 168 -17.55 -2.73 5.48
N GLN A 169 -16.91 -3.30 6.51
CA GLN A 169 -17.24 -3.01 7.89
C GLN A 169 -16.86 -1.57 8.29
N GLU A 170 -15.72 -1.07 7.82
CA GLU A 170 -15.32 0.33 8.04
C GLU A 170 -16.28 1.29 7.34
N LEU A 171 -16.70 0.97 6.10
CA LEU A 171 -17.75 1.73 5.41
C LEU A 171 -19.07 1.72 6.19
N CYS A 172 -19.51 0.55 6.67
CA CYS A 172 -20.72 0.44 7.49
C CYS A 172 -20.62 1.30 8.76
N ASN A 173 -19.49 1.27 9.47
CA ASN A 173 -19.28 2.06 10.67
C ASN A 173 -19.31 3.57 10.36
N ALA A 174 -18.69 4.00 9.27
CA ALA A 174 -18.74 5.39 8.81
C ALA A 174 -20.18 5.83 8.50
N PHE A 175 -20.93 5.03 7.73
CA PHE A 175 -22.34 5.31 7.42
C PHE A 175 -23.22 5.30 8.67
N GLN A 176 -22.89 4.52 9.70
CA GLN A 176 -23.61 4.56 10.97
C GLN A 176 -23.42 5.88 11.71
N VAL A 177 -22.24 6.51 11.64
CA VAL A 177 -21.98 7.80 12.27
C VAL A 177 -22.55 8.95 11.45
N LEU A 178 -22.49 8.85 10.12
CA LEU A 178 -22.75 9.96 9.21
C LEU A 178 -24.16 9.96 8.60
N GLY A 179 -24.80 8.80 8.51
CA GLY A 179 -26.12 8.63 7.90
C GLY A 179 -27.23 9.23 8.76
N LYS A 180 -28.28 9.72 8.11
CA LYS A 180 -29.46 10.22 8.81
C LYS A 180 -30.15 9.05 9.56
N PRO A 181 -30.65 9.28 10.79
CA PRO A 181 -31.42 8.26 11.49
C PRO A 181 -32.82 8.20 10.88
N ASP A 182 -32.99 7.38 9.84
CA ASP A 182 -34.31 6.91 9.42
C ASP A 182 -34.56 5.50 9.98
N GLU A 183 -35.84 5.09 10.08
CA GLU A 183 -36.27 3.78 10.62
C GLU A 183 -35.85 2.56 9.76
N GLY A 184 -34.84 2.71 8.90
CA GLY A 184 -34.34 1.69 7.97
C GLY A 184 -32.84 1.80 7.70
N GLU A 185 -32.43 1.49 6.45
CA GLU A 185 -31.03 1.58 6.03
C GLU A 185 -30.56 3.04 6.03
N LYS A 186 -29.47 3.35 6.73
CA LYS A 186 -28.97 4.72 6.87
C LYS A 186 -28.49 5.27 5.53
N THR A 187 -29.16 6.29 5.02
CA THR A 187 -28.78 6.99 3.79
C THR A 187 -27.96 8.25 4.09
N LEU A 188 -27.03 8.56 3.20
CA LEU A 188 -26.32 9.82 3.19
C LEU A 188 -26.99 10.78 2.21
N ALA A 189 -27.25 12.00 2.67
CA ALA A 189 -27.69 13.07 1.78
C ALA A 189 -26.50 13.52 0.92
N ARG A 190 -26.72 13.67 -0.40
CA ARG A 190 -25.68 14.08 -1.35
C ARG A 190 -24.93 15.35 -0.93
N ILE A 191 -25.65 16.34 -0.40
CA ILE A 191 -25.05 17.59 0.09
C ILE A 191 -24.19 17.33 1.34
N GLY A 192 -24.63 16.42 2.22
CA GLY A 192 -23.87 16.02 3.40
C GLY A 192 -22.56 15.32 3.03
N THR A 193 -22.56 14.45 2.03
CA THR A 193 -21.33 13.83 1.50
C THR A 193 -20.40 14.88 0.90
N THR A 194 -20.91 15.79 0.05
CA THR A 194 -20.10 16.86 -0.54
C THR A 194 -19.47 17.74 0.53
N CYS A 195 -20.24 18.19 1.53
CA CYS A 195 -19.71 18.97 2.64
C CYS A 195 -18.69 18.19 3.48
N MET A 196 -18.87 16.87 3.65
CA MET A 196 -17.91 16.04 4.37
C MET A 196 -16.58 15.93 3.63
N PHE A 197 -16.60 15.74 2.31
CA PHE A 197 -15.37 15.72 1.51
C PHE A 197 -14.69 17.09 1.47
N ILE A 198 -15.43 18.19 1.60
CA ILE A 198 -14.87 19.55 1.61
C ILE A 198 -14.41 19.98 3.02
N SER A 199 -15.01 19.43 4.08
CA SER A 199 -14.73 19.84 5.47
C SER A 199 -13.86 18.84 6.23
N GLY A 200 -13.91 17.56 5.89
CA GLY A 200 -13.08 16.49 6.46
C GLY A 200 -11.77 16.27 5.69
N GLU A 201 -11.78 16.63 4.40
CA GLU A 201 -10.63 16.67 3.49
C GLU A 201 -10.62 18.09 2.88
N HIS A 202 -9.46 18.71 2.61
CA HIS A 202 -9.46 20.10 2.09
C HIS A 202 -9.62 20.12 0.56
N MET A 203 -10.72 19.53 0.10
CA MET A 203 -10.97 19.26 -1.32
C MET A 203 -11.91 20.31 -1.91
N THR A 204 -11.64 20.82 -3.12
CA THR A 204 -12.54 21.78 -3.77
C THR A 204 -13.74 21.07 -4.42
N GLU A 205 -14.81 21.82 -4.68
CA GLU A 205 -15.99 21.26 -5.39
C GLU A 205 -15.64 20.74 -6.79
N ASP A 206 -14.68 21.39 -7.47
CA ASP A 206 -14.20 20.99 -8.79
C ASP A 206 -13.38 19.69 -8.71
N ASP A 207 -12.49 19.56 -7.72
CA ASP A 207 -11.71 18.34 -7.49
C ASP A 207 -12.63 17.15 -7.16
N LEU A 208 -13.68 17.40 -6.38
CA LEU A 208 -14.71 16.41 -6.08
C LEU A 208 -15.47 15.98 -7.33
N ALA A 209 -15.78 16.93 -8.22
CA ALA A 209 -16.42 16.62 -9.49
C ALA A 209 -15.57 15.73 -10.38
N GLU A 210 -14.27 16.01 -10.46
CA GLU A 210 -13.34 15.20 -11.23
C GLU A 210 -13.22 13.78 -10.67
N CYS A 211 -13.16 13.63 -9.34
CA CYS A 211 -13.12 12.34 -8.67
C CYS A 211 -14.36 11.49 -9.00
N PHE A 212 -15.56 12.04 -8.85
CA PHE A 212 -16.80 11.31 -9.16
C PHE A 212 -16.96 11.03 -10.65
N THR A 213 -16.51 11.93 -11.53
CA THR A 213 -16.53 11.70 -12.98
C THR A 213 -15.64 10.51 -13.36
N THR A 214 -14.47 10.42 -12.72
CA THR A 214 -13.52 9.32 -12.90
C THR A 214 -14.06 8.00 -12.34
N LEU A 215 -14.56 8.00 -11.09
CA LEU A 215 -15.11 6.80 -10.45
C LEU A 215 -16.32 6.23 -11.18
N LEU A 216 -17.20 7.10 -11.69
CA LEU A 216 -18.41 6.70 -12.41
C LEU A 216 -18.18 6.46 -13.91
N GLY A 217 -16.95 6.65 -14.42
CA GLY A 217 -16.60 6.40 -15.82
C GLY A 217 -17.33 7.31 -16.81
N ILE A 218 -17.74 8.51 -16.39
CA ILE A 218 -18.49 9.44 -17.24
C ILE A 218 -17.50 10.19 -18.12
N SER A 219 -17.29 9.72 -19.35
CA SER A 219 -16.41 10.39 -20.30
C SER A 219 -16.87 11.82 -20.54
N ALA A 220 -15.93 12.76 -20.39
CA ALA A 220 -16.18 14.20 -20.39
C ALA A 220 -16.74 14.71 -21.72
N GLU A 221 -18.04 14.95 -21.78
CA GLU A 221 -18.58 16.11 -22.50
C GLU A 221 -18.99 17.17 -21.46
N GLY A 222 -17.99 17.90 -20.98
CA GLY A 222 -18.17 19.06 -20.09
C GLY A 222 -18.05 18.72 -18.60
N GLY A 223 -16.82 18.84 -18.08
CA GLY A 223 -16.52 18.88 -16.65
C GLY A 223 -17.17 20.10 -15.98
N SER A 224 -18.45 19.95 -15.62
CA SER A 224 -19.23 20.94 -14.89
C SER A 224 -19.91 20.22 -13.72
N CYS A 225 -20.05 20.90 -12.58
CA CYS A 225 -20.83 20.45 -11.41
C CYS A 225 -22.25 19.94 -11.78
N THR A 226 -22.76 20.31 -12.95
CA THR A 226 -24.03 19.81 -13.50
C THR A 226 -24.01 18.32 -13.87
N GLY A 227 -22.87 17.75 -14.25
CA GLY A 227 -22.70 16.32 -14.54
C GLY A 227 -22.83 15.46 -13.28
N MET A 228 -22.16 15.85 -12.20
CA MET A 228 -22.26 15.17 -10.90
C MET A 228 -23.70 15.16 -10.36
N GLN A 229 -24.42 16.29 -10.48
CA GLN A 229 -25.79 16.41 -9.97
C GLN A 229 -26.78 15.49 -10.70
N LYS A 230 -26.44 15.07 -11.92
CA LYS A 230 -27.20 14.06 -12.68
C LYS A 230 -26.75 12.63 -12.39
N ALA A 231 -25.46 12.44 -12.08
CA ALA A 231 -24.86 11.13 -11.90
C ALA A 231 -25.13 10.52 -10.51
N LEU A 232 -25.22 11.36 -9.46
CA LEU A 232 -25.45 10.89 -8.09
C LEU A 232 -26.91 11.11 -7.63
N PRO A 233 -27.57 10.07 -7.08
CA PRO A 233 -28.91 10.20 -6.51
C PRO A 233 -28.91 11.18 -5.31
N PRO A 234 -30.07 11.80 -4.99
CA PRO A 234 -30.18 12.75 -3.88
C PRO A 234 -29.88 12.11 -2.51
N GLU A 235 -30.15 10.81 -2.39
CA GLU A 235 -29.82 9.97 -1.25
C GLU A 235 -28.99 8.79 -1.72
N ILE A 236 -27.90 8.51 -1.01
CA ILE A 236 -26.95 7.45 -1.35
C ILE A 236 -27.00 6.42 -0.22
N SER A 237 -27.40 5.18 -0.55
CA SER A 237 -27.33 4.06 0.37
C SER A 237 -25.89 3.53 0.46
N MET A 238 -25.60 2.77 1.52
CA MET A 238 -24.28 2.13 1.68
C MET A 238 -23.98 1.17 0.53
N GLU A 239 -24.97 0.42 0.06
CA GLU A 239 -24.80 -0.54 -1.03
C GLU A 239 -24.49 0.14 -2.37
N THR A 240 -25.20 1.21 -2.71
CA THR A 240 -24.92 2.03 -3.91
C THR A 240 -23.56 2.70 -3.79
N PHE A 241 -23.18 3.21 -2.62
CA PHE A 241 -21.87 3.83 -2.44
C PHE A 241 -20.71 2.83 -2.56
N ALA A 242 -20.83 1.68 -1.89
CA ALA A 242 -19.79 0.66 -1.93
C ALA A 242 -19.64 0.07 -3.33
N THR A 243 -20.75 -0.28 -3.98
CA THR A 243 -20.73 -1.06 -5.23
C THR A 243 -20.64 -0.18 -6.47
N ASP A 244 -21.48 0.85 -6.56
CA ASP A 244 -21.64 1.64 -7.78
C ASP A 244 -20.67 2.82 -7.86
N ILE A 245 -20.19 3.31 -6.71
CA ILE A 245 -19.26 4.45 -6.63
C ILE A 245 -17.83 3.98 -6.38
N LEU A 246 -17.61 3.15 -5.35
CA LEU A 246 -16.26 2.72 -4.97
C LEU A 246 -15.82 1.40 -5.63
N GLY A 247 -16.73 0.65 -6.25
CA GLY A 247 -16.41 -0.66 -6.83
C GLY A 247 -15.99 -1.72 -5.81
N VAL A 248 -16.29 -1.53 -4.52
CA VAL A 248 -15.99 -2.46 -3.44
C VAL A 248 -17.00 -3.60 -3.48
N SER A 249 -16.63 -4.68 -4.19
CA SER A 249 -17.42 -5.91 -4.22
C SER A 249 -17.39 -6.62 -2.85
N ALA A 250 -18.50 -7.25 -2.47
CA ALA A 250 -18.59 -8.13 -1.29
C ALA A 250 -17.61 -9.33 -1.35
N ALA A 251 -16.94 -9.55 -2.48
CA ALA A 251 -15.96 -10.61 -2.69
C ALA A 251 -14.53 -10.28 -2.22
N THR A 252 -14.24 -9.06 -1.77
CA THR A 252 -12.96 -8.76 -1.12
C THR A 252 -12.95 -9.43 0.25
N GLN A 253 -12.57 -10.71 0.23
CA GLN A 253 -12.58 -11.63 1.35
C GLN A 253 -12.03 -10.98 2.61
N GLU A 254 -12.88 -11.01 3.64
CA GLU A 254 -12.47 -11.10 5.02
C GLU A 254 -11.25 -12.02 5.11
N LEU A 255 -10.07 -11.45 5.41
CA LEU A 255 -9.02 -12.25 6.03
C LEU A 255 -9.66 -12.88 7.28
N PRO A 256 -9.51 -14.20 7.50
CA PRO A 256 -10.18 -14.86 8.60
C PRO A 256 -9.82 -14.14 9.89
N GLN A 257 -10.84 -13.67 10.62
CA GLN A 257 -10.68 -13.28 12.00
C GLN A 257 -10.11 -14.49 12.73
N GLU A 258 -8.84 -14.42 13.14
CA GLU A 258 -8.28 -15.36 14.10
C GLU A 258 -9.13 -15.24 15.38
N HIS A 259 -10.10 -16.14 15.50
CA HIS A 259 -10.83 -16.34 16.73
C HIS A 259 -9.79 -16.80 17.75
N GLY A 260 -9.43 -15.87 18.64
CA GLY A 260 -8.71 -16.17 19.86
C GLY A 260 -9.53 -17.17 20.66
N HIS A 261 -9.26 -18.46 20.48
CA HIS A 261 -9.68 -19.46 21.44
C HIS A 261 -8.82 -19.28 22.68
N HIS A 262 -9.40 -18.58 23.65
CA HIS A 262 -9.08 -18.74 25.05
C HIS A 262 -9.14 -20.23 25.41
N LEU A 263 -7.99 -20.80 25.78
CA LEU A 263 -7.79 -21.73 26.89
C LEU A 263 -6.28 -21.93 27.12
#